data_AF-D3DH28-F1
#
_entry.id   AF-D3DH28-F1
#
_cell.length_a   1.000
_cell.length_b   1.000
_cell.length_c   1.000
_cell.angle_alpha   90.00
_cell.angle_beta   90.00
_cell.angle_gamma   90.00
#
_symmetry.space_group_name_H-M   'P 1'
#
loop_
_entity.id
_entity.type
_entity.pdbx_description
1 polymer ?
#
loop_
_entity_poly.entity_id
_entity_poly.type
_entity_poly.pdbx_seq_one_letter_code
_entity_poly.pdbx_strand_id
1 'polypeptide(L)'
;MIGRVFRIFREKGGILKALDLWDWYENLDPKKQKVVKYYFSLKSIKNLRFPYKAKHFDSGHIEQTPYTKRTFLGSIAQMALLEGDIKSAEWLYLEALKMEGTPIEAHMILNDLLLLAQKEKDFEKMETYARWDVEMFEDYKETLKDKNGGSLPHINSFDVLLYLLERKGRYEEALKLISFMEKESVPYYQEAKERIVQKALSS
;
A
#
# COMPACT_ATOMS: atom_id res chain seq x y z
N MET A 1 -37.92 28.43 -7.86
CA MET A 1 -38.20 26.98 -7.82
C MET A 1 -37.14 26.20 -8.62
N ILE A 2 -35.85 26.44 -8.36
CA ILE A 2 -34.70 25.92 -9.17
C ILE A 2 -33.83 24.93 -8.35
N GLY A 3 -34.16 24.69 -7.08
CA GLY A 3 -33.35 23.87 -6.16
C GLY A 3 -33.73 22.40 -6.00
N ARG A 4 -34.79 21.89 -6.67
CA ARG A 4 -35.24 20.49 -6.51
C ARG A 4 -34.82 19.54 -7.64
N VAL A 5 -34.51 20.03 -8.83
CA VAL A 5 -34.23 19.16 -10.00
C VAL A 5 -32.77 18.69 -10.03
N PHE A 6 -31.83 19.44 -9.46
CA PHE A 6 -30.42 19.01 -9.32
C PHE A 6 -30.16 18.09 -8.12
N ARG A 7 -31.17 17.83 -7.28
CA ARG A 7 -31.01 16.99 -6.09
C ARG A 7 -31.22 15.49 -6.36
N ILE A 8 -31.80 15.15 -7.52
CA ILE A 8 -32.17 13.77 -7.89
C ILE A 8 -31.01 13.02 -8.58
N PHE A 9 -30.01 13.72 -9.12
CA PHE A 9 -28.79 13.11 -9.69
C PHE A 9 -27.61 13.01 -8.70
N ARG A 10 -27.80 13.43 -7.44
CA ARG A 10 -26.77 13.37 -6.39
C ARG A 10 -26.76 12.06 -5.60
N GLU A 11 -27.77 11.21 -5.76
CA GLU A 11 -27.71 9.85 -5.18
C GLU A 11 -26.98 8.92 -6.13
N LYS A 12 -25.70 9.23 -6.38
CA LYS A 12 -24.76 8.33 -7.03
C LYS A 12 -24.51 7.18 -6.07
N GLY A 13 -25.01 6.00 -6.42
CA GLY A 13 -24.89 4.77 -5.65
C GLY A 13 -23.57 4.06 -5.93
N GLY A 14 -23.45 2.84 -5.45
CA GLY A 14 -22.32 1.96 -5.74
C GLY A 14 -21.26 1.96 -4.65
N ILE A 15 -20.09 1.43 -4.99
CA ILE A 15 -18.99 1.22 -4.04
C ILE A 15 -18.44 2.54 -3.51
N LEU A 16 -18.45 3.61 -4.31
CA LEU A 16 -17.96 4.91 -3.88
C LEU A 16 -18.84 5.52 -2.79
N LYS A 17 -20.16 5.31 -2.84
CA LYS A 17 -21.06 5.74 -1.76
C LYS A 17 -20.95 4.82 -0.55
N ALA A 18 -20.90 3.51 -0.77
CA ALA A 18 -20.78 2.53 0.30
C ALA A 18 -19.49 2.69 1.13
N LEU A 19 -18.41 3.14 0.47
CA LEU A 19 -17.13 3.42 1.10
C LEU A 19 -16.95 4.89 1.48
N ASP A 20 -17.94 5.77 1.31
CA ASP A 20 -17.78 7.20 1.59
C ASP A 20 -16.56 7.83 0.86
N LEU A 21 -16.39 7.47 -0.41
CA LEU A 21 -15.36 7.95 -1.34
C LEU A 21 -15.93 8.88 -2.42
N TRP A 22 -17.23 9.14 -2.40
CA TRP A 22 -17.90 9.92 -3.43
C TRP A 22 -17.32 11.33 -3.56
N ASP A 23 -17.20 12.04 -2.44
CA ASP A 23 -16.69 13.42 -2.43
C ASP A 23 -15.20 13.47 -2.76
N TRP A 24 -14.41 12.50 -2.32
CA TRP A 24 -13.00 12.38 -2.75
C TRP A 24 -12.92 12.24 -4.28
N TYR A 25 -13.71 11.34 -4.86
CA TYR A 25 -13.71 11.08 -6.30
C TYR A 25 -14.14 12.31 -7.12
N GLU A 26 -15.19 13.02 -6.71
CA GLU A 26 -15.64 14.22 -7.45
C GLU A 26 -14.66 15.38 -7.40
N ASN A 27 -13.82 15.47 -6.36
CA ASN A 27 -12.79 16.49 -6.25
C ASN A 27 -11.50 16.15 -7.02
N LEU A 28 -11.38 14.95 -7.59
CA LEU A 28 -10.27 14.59 -8.48
C LEU A 28 -10.39 15.33 -9.82
N ASP A 29 -9.25 15.62 -10.44
CA ASP A 29 -9.24 16.11 -11.82
C ASP A 29 -9.82 15.07 -12.80
N PRO A 30 -10.35 15.49 -13.97
CA PRO A 30 -11.01 14.58 -14.91
C PRO A 30 -10.13 13.42 -15.40
N LYS A 31 -8.80 13.56 -15.41
CA LYS A 31 -7.89 12.48 -15.82
C LYS A 31 -7.82 11.43 -14.71
N LYS A 32 -7.66 11.83 -13.45
CA LYS A 32 -7.69 10.92 -12.29
C LYS A 32 -9.03 10.23 -12.10
N GLN A 33 -10.15 10.92 -12.31
CA GLN A 33 -11.48 10.30 -12.31
C GLN A 33 -11.58 9.17 -13.34
N LYS A 34 -11.08 9.40 -14.56
CA LYS A 34 -11.04 8.36 -15.61
C LYS A 34 -10.17 7.17 -15.20
N VAL A 35 -9.02 7.39 -14.56
CA VAL A 35 -8.14 6.33 -14.04
C VAL A 35 -8.88 5.45 -13.02
N VAL A 36 -9.48 6.07 -12.00
CA VAL A 36 -10.24 5.33 -10.96
C VAL A 36 -11.38 4.54 -11.58
N LYS A 37 -12.17 5.17 -12.47
CA LYS A 37 -13.28 4.51 -13.15
C LYS A 37 -12.80 3.36 -14.03
N TYR A 38 -11.71 3.56 -14.78
CA TYR A 38 -11.14 2.54 -15.65
C TYR A 38 -10.74 1.30 -14.85
N TYR A 39 -9.87 1.45 -13.85
CA TYR A 39 -9.36 0.33 -13.06
C TYR A 39 -10.42 -0.32 -12.17
N PHE A 40 -11.45 0.43 -11.73
CA PHE A 40 -12.65 -0.18 -11.14
C PHE A 40 -13.43 -1.04 -12.13
N SER A 41 -13.60 -0.54 -13.36
CA SER A 41 -14.51 -1.11 -14.36
C SER A 41 -13.92 -2.25 -15.18
N LEU A 42 -12.61 -2.49 -15.09
CA LEU A 42 -11.93 -3.56 -15.82
C LEU A 42 -12.64 -4.90 -15.56
N LYS A 43 -13.33 -5.39 -16.60
CA LYS A 43 -13.97 -6.72 -16.64
C LYS A 43 -12.96 -7.87 -16.50
N SER A 44 -11.67 -7.57 -16.48
CA SER A 44 -10.54 -8.49 -16.57
C SER A 44 -10.38 -9.41 -15.37
N ILE A 45 -11.03 -9.10 -14.24
CA ILE A 45 -10.98 -9.97 -13.08
C ILE A 45 -11.97 -11.14 -13.28
N LYS A 46 -11.58 -12.09 -14.13
CA LYS A 46 -12.11 -13.46 -14.05
C LYS A 46 -11.57 -14.23 -12.83
N ASN A 47 -10.53 -13.72 -12.15
CA ASN A 47 -9.71 -14.50 -11.19
C ASN A 47 -9.37 -13.84 -9.83
N LEU A 48 -9.73 -12.59 -9.55
CA LEU A 48 -9.79 -12.10 -8.17
C LEU A 48 -11.25 -12.13 -7.71
N ARG A 49 -11.47 -12.42 -6.44
CA ARG A 49 -12.78 -12.37 -5.78
C ARG A 49 -13.28 -10.92 -5.67
N PHE A 50 -13.38 -10.18 -6.76
CA PHE A 50 -13.93 -8.82 -6.79
C PHE A 50 -15.44 -8.94 -7.04
N PRO A 51 -16.30 -8.75 -6.02
CA PRO A 51 -17.71 -9.09 -6.12
C PRO A 51 -18.52 -8.08 -6.96
N TYR A 52 -17.89 -7.05 -7.53
CA TYR A 52 -18.58 -5.90 -8.13
C TYR A 52 -18.29 -5.73 -9.63
N LYS A 53 -19.35 -5.77 -10.44
CA LYS A 53 -19.39 -5.35 -11.85
C LYS A 53 -19.32 -3.81 -12.01
N ALA A 54 -18.97 -3.32 -13.21
CA ALA A 54 -18.92 -1.89 -13.57
C ALA A 54 -20.16 -1.07 -13.19
N LYS A 55 -21.37 -1.66 -13.26
CA LYS A 55 -22.63 -1.03 -12.83
C LYS A 55 -22.69 -0.68 -11.33
N HIS A 56 -21.84 -1.29 -10.52
CA HIS A 56 -21.77 -1.01 -9.08
C HIS A 56 -20.79 0.14 -8.77
N PHE A 57 -20.26 0.83 -9.79
CA PHE A 57 -19.44 2.03 -9.58
C PHE A 57 -20.29 3.19 -9.04
N ASP A 58 -21.42 3.45 -9.72
CA ASP A 58 -22.19 4.70 -9.63
C ASP A 58 -23.70 4.50 -9.42
N SER A 59 -24.21 3.26 -9.50
CA SER A 59 -25.66 3.01 -9.56
C SER A 59 -26.15 1.76 -8.82
N GLY A 60 -25.26 1.01 -8.17
CA GLY A 60 -25.64 -0.18 -7.38
C GLY A 60 -25.99 0.15 -5.92
N HIS A 61 -26.99 -0.49 -5.34
CA HIS A 61 -27.15 -0.47 -3.88
C HIS A 61 -26.17 -1.49 -3.26
N ILE A 62 -25.17 -1.02 -2.52
CA ILE A 62 -24.19 -1.86 -1.83
C ILE A 62 -24.28 -1.53 -0.35
N GLU A 63 -24.83 -2.44 0.45
CA GLU A 63 -24.99 -2.25 1.89
C GLU A 63 -23.76 -2.72 2.69
N GLN A 64 -23.08 -3.76 2.19
CA GLN A 64 -21.90 -4.33 2.81
C GLN A 64 -20.81 -4.55 1.78
N THR A 65 -19.60 -4.19 2.16
CA THR A 65 -18.42 -4.36 1.33
C THR A 65 -17.29 -4.97 2.15
N PRO A 66 -16.54 -5.94 1.60
CA PRO A 66 -15.37 -6.49 2.28
C PRO A 66 -14.18 -5.52 2.25
N TYR A 67 -14.35 -4.32 1.66
CA TYR A 67 -13.30 -3.33 1.51
C TYR A 67 -13.44 -2.21 2.55
N THR A 68 -12.30 -1.75 3.04
CA THR A 68 -12.09 -0.39 3.57
C THR A 68 -11.83 0.57 2.41
N LYS A 69 -11.86 1.89 2.67
CA LYS A 69 -11.44 2.93 1.70
C LYS A 69 -10.04 2.63 1.14
N ARG A 70 -9.11 2.30 2.05
CA ARG A 70 -7.71 1.96 1.76
C ARG A 70 -7.58 0.70 0.89
N THR A 71 -8.22 -0.41 1.28
CA THR A 71 -8.11 -1.68 0.52
C THR A 71 -8.80 -1.61 -0.83
N PHE A 72 -9.86 -0.80 -0.98
CA PHE A 72 -10.46 -0.53 -2.29
C PHE A 72 -9.48 0.16 -3.23
N LEU A 73 -8.85 1.26 -2.79
CA LEU A 73 -7.87 1.98 -3.60
C LEU A 73 -6.62 1.13 -3.87
N GLY A 74 -6.13 0.38 -2.89
CA GLY A 74 -5.04 -0.58 -3.08
C GLY A 74 -5.37 -1.66 -4.10
N SER A 75 -6.61 -2.15 -4.14
CA SER A 75 -7.04 -3.15 -5.12
C SER A 75 -7.04 -2.60 -6.55
N ILE A 76 -7.53 -1.38 -6.77
CA ILE A 76 -7.48 -0.77 -8.11
C ILE A 76 -6.06 -0.33 -8.49
N ALA A 77 -5.21 0.01 -7.53
CA ALA A 77 -3.78 0.25 -7.75
C ALA A 77 -3.07 -1.01 -8.25
N GLN A 78 -3.35 -2.16 -7.62
CA GLN A 78 -2.84 -3.46 -8.06
C GLN A 78 -3.29 -3.79 -9.49
N MET A 79 -4.52 -3.42 -9.88
CA MET A 79 -4.97 -3.60 -11.27
C MET A 79 -4.17 -2.74 -12.25
N ALA A 80 -3.89 -1.49 -11.89
CA ALA A 80 -3.01 -0.63 -12.70
C ALA A 80 -1.61 -1.23 -12.84
N LEU A 81 -1.07 -1.80 -11.76
CA LEU A 81 0.23 -2.46 -11.78
C LEU A 81 0.25 -3.69 -12.71
N LEU A 82 -0.80 -4.52 -12.67
CA LEU A 82 -0.93 -5.70 -13.52
C LEU A 82 -1.02 -5.37 -15.01
N GLU A 83 -1.64 -4.24 -15.37
CA GLU A 83 -1.67 -3.71 -16.74
C GLU A 83 -0.38 -2.96 -17.13
N GLY A 84 0.58 -2.83 -16.21
CA GLY A 84 1.85 -2.14 -16.43
C GLY A 84 1.77 -0.61 -16.34
N ASP A 85 0.66 -0.05 -15.88
CA ASP A 85 0.50 1.39 -15.61
C ASP A 85 1.07 1.76 -14.24
N ILE A 86 2.40 1.74 -14.18
CA ILE A 86 3.20 2.00 -12.99
C ILE A 86 2.85 3.36 -12.36
N LYS A 87 2.65 4.39 -13.18
CA LYS A 87 2.38 5.76 -12.70
C LYS A 87 1.01 5.86 -12.02
N SER A 88 -0.03 5.25 -12.61
CA SER A 88 -1.34 5.23 -11.97
C SER A 88 -1.36 4.34 -10.73
N ALA A 89 -0.64 3.21 -10.76
CA ALA A 89 -0.51 2.33 -9.61
C ALA A 89 0.10 3.06 -8.40
N GLU A 90 1.26 3.70 -8.59
CA GLU A 90 1.92 4.47 -7.53
C GLU A 90 0.99 5.56 -6.97
N TRP A 91 0.37 6.34 -7.85
CA TRP A 91 -0.56 7.39 -7.43
C TRP A 91 -1.73 6.83 -6.60
N LEU A 92 -2.36 5.73 -7.05
CA LEU A 92 -3.48 5.10 -6.35
C LEU A 92 -3.07 4.53 -4.99
N TYR A 93 -1.89 3.90 -4.88
CA TYR A 93 -1.35 3.42 -3.61
C TYR A 93 -1.09 4.58 -2.64
N LEU A 94 -0.52 5.69 -3.11
CA LEU A 94 -0.30 6.89 -2.27
C LEU A 94 -1.61 7.54 -1.83
N GLU A 95 -2.65 7.55 -2.68
CA GLU A 95 -3.99 7.98 -2.26
C GLU A 95 -4.60 7.01 -1.24
N ALA A 96 -4.39 5.69 -1.39
CA ALA A 96 -4.87 4.68 -0.45
C ALA A 96 -4.29 4.88 0.96
N LEU A 97 -3.00 5.24 1.07
CA LEU A 97 -2.35 5.53 2.35
C LEU A 97 -2.92 6.75 3.07
N LYS A 98 -3.51 7.70 2.34
CA LYS A 98 -4.21 8.88 2.92
C LYS A 98 -5.61 8.54 3.45
N MET A 99 -6.17 7.40 3.02
CA MET A 99 -7.49 6.97 3.46
C MET A 99 -7.43 6.30 4.83
N GLU A 100 -8.55 6.34 5.54
CA GLU A 100 -8.76 5.53 6.74
C GLU A 100 -8.63 4.03 6.43
N GLY A 101 -7.97 3.30 7.33
CA GLY A 101 -7.71 1.87 7.21
C GLY A 101 -6.83 1.37 8.36
N THR A 102 -6.56 0.06 8.41
CA THR A 102 -5.76 -0.54 9.48
C THR A 102 -4.25 -0.43 9.21
N PRO A 103 -3.38 -0.45 10.24
CA PRO A 103 -1.92 -0.45 10.06
C PRO A 103 -1.42 -1.58 9.15
N ILE A 104 -2.00 -2.78 9.27
CA ILE A 104 -1.65 -3.92 8.40
C ILE A 104 -2.01 -3.67 6.92
N GLU A 105 -3.08 -2.92 6.63
CA GLU A 105 -3.42 -2.52 5.26
C GLU A 105 -2.41 -1.50 4.71
N ALA A 106 -1.90 -0.60 5.56
CA ALA A 106 -0.84 0.32 5.15
C ALA A 106 0.47 -0.43 4.85
N HIS A 107 0.84 -1.39 5.71
CA HIS A 107 2.00 -2.27 5.48
C HIS A 107 1.92 -2.99 4.13
N MET A 108 0.76 -3.57 3.79
CA MET A 108 0.58 -4.23 2.49
C MET A 108 0.77 -3.27 1.30
N ILE A 109 0.26 -2.04 1.40
CA ILE A 109 0.43 -1.01 0.36
C ILE A 109 1.89 -0.54 0.27
N LEU A 110 2.55 -0.33 1.41
CA LEU A 110 3.95 0.09 1.44
C LEU A 110 4.87 -0.99 0.88
N ASN A 111 4.58 -2.27 1.11
CA ASN A 111 5.30 -3.36 0.48
C ASN A 111 5.17 -3.32 -1.06
N ASP A 112 3.97 -3.07 -1.59
CA ASP A 112 3.76 -2.94 -3.04
C ASP A 112 4.49 -1.71 -3.63
N LEU A 113 4.45 -0.57 -2.94
CA LEU A 113 5.19 0.65 -3.31
C LEU A 113 6.71 0.43 -3.26
N LEU A 114 7.20 -0.32 -2.28
CA LEU A 114 8.61 -0.66 -2.14
C LEU A 114 9.08 -1.55 -3.30
N LEU A 115 8.29 -2.57 -3.66
CA LEU A 115 8.56 -3.43 -4.82
C LEU A 115 8.58 -2.63 -6.13
N LEU A 116 7.67 -1.66 -6.27
CA LEU A 116 7.65 -0.73 -7.40
C LEU A 116 8.94 0.08 -7.48
N ALA A 117 9.35 0.70 -6.36
CA ALA A 117 10.58 1.48 -6.28
C ALA A 117 11.82 0.62 -6.57
N GLN A 118 11.87 -0.61 -6.06
CA GLN A 118 12.92 -1.59 -6.37
C GLN A 118 13.01 -1.88 -7.87
N LYS A 119 11.87 -2.04 -8.56
CA LYS A 119 11.81 -2.26 -10.01
C LYS A 119 12.31 -1.05 -10.80
N GLU A 120 12.01 0.17 -10.35
CA GLU A 120 12.48 1.42 -10.95
C GLU A 120 13.94 1.76 -10.58
N LYS A 121 14.53 1.03 -9.62
CA LYS A 121 15.82 1.35 -8.99
C LYS A 121 15.85 2.75 -8.38
N ASP A 122 14.70 3.23 -7.90
CA ASP A 122 14.56 4.50 -7.21
C ASP A 122 14.93 4.35 -5.74
N PHE A 123 16.21 4.54 -5.41
CA PHE A 123 16.74 4.34 -4.06
C PHE A 123 16.16 5.32 -3.04
N GLU A 124 15.71 6.51 -3.46
CA GLU A 124 15.12 7.51 -2.56
C GLU A 124 13.71 7.09 -2.15
N LYS A 125 12.90 6.64 -3.11
CA LYS A 125 11.58 6.06 -2.82
C LYS A 125 11.69 4.78 -2.02
N MET A 126 12.65 3.90 -2.34
CA MET A 126 12.88 2.68 -1.55
C MET A 126 13.12 3.01 -0.08
N GLU A 127 14.01 3.97 0.21
CA GLU A 127 14.26 4.37 1.60
C GLU A 127 13.01 4.97 2.26
N THR A 128 12.32 5.85 1.53
CA THR A 128 11.13 6.54 2.04
C THR A 128 10.04 5.53 2.44
N TYR A 129 9.71 4.60 1.56
CA TYR A 129 8.67 3.60 1.82
C TYR A 129 9.10 2.56 2.85
N ALA A 130 10.37 2.13 2.83
CA ALA A 130 10.89 1.20 3.82
C ALA A 130 10.92 1.80 5.23
N ARG A 131 11.37 3.05 5.37
CA ARG A 131 11.37 3.76 6.67
C ARG A 131 9.95 3.94 7.19
N TRP A 132 9.02 4.38 6.34
CA TRP A 132 7.62 4.55 6.74
C TRP A 132 7.04 3.23 7.27
N ASP A 133 7.29 2.10 6.59
CA ASP A 133 6.81 0.80 7.03
C ASP A 133 7.44 0.36 8.37
N VAL A 134 8.77 0.51 8.51
CA VAL A 134 9.50 0.18 9.75
C VAL A 134 9.05 1.03 10.93
N GLU A 135 8.77 2.32 10.73
CA GLU A 135 8.28 3.24 11.77
C GLU A 135 6.89 2.83 12.30
N MET A 136 6.05 2.24 11.45
CA MET A 136 4.72 1.74 11.82
C MET A 136 4.72 0.28 12.28
N PHE A 137 5.89 -0.37 12.35
CA PHE A 137 5.99 -1.81 12.62
C PHE A 137 5.26 -2.24 13.90
N GLU A 138 5.42 -1.48 14.97
CA GLU A 138 4.75 -1.74 16.26
C GLU A 138 3.21 -1.78 16.14
N ASP A 139 2.65 -1.01 15.21
CA ASP A 139 1.20 -0.88 15.02
C ASP A 139 0.59 -2.09 14.27
N TYR A 140 1.40 -2.86 13.53
CA TYR A 140 0.91 -4.00 12.74
C TYR A 140 1.53 -5.35 13.10
N LYS A 141 2.63 -5.40 13.85
CA LYS A 141 3.43 -6.63 14.04
C LYS A 141 2.62 -7.80 14.59
N GLU A 142 1.76 -7.59 15.59
CA GLU A 142 0.96 -8.68 16.16
C GLU A 142 -0.07 -9.21 15.15
N THR A 143 -0.71 -8.31 14.39
CA THR A 143 -1.64 -8.73 13.33
C THR A 143 -0.92 -9.49 12.22
N LEU A 144 0.29 -9.08 11.86
CA LEU A 144 1.10 -9.79 10.87
C LEU A 144 1.53 -11.17 11.39
N LYS A 145 1.95 -11.25 12.65
CA LYS A 145 2.35 -12.49 13.32
C LYS A 145 1.19 -13.49 13.40
N ASP A 146 0.00 -13.03 13.77
CA ASP A 146 -1.21 -13.87 13.82
C ASP A 146 -1.57 -14.43 12.44
N LYS A 147 -1.50 -13.58 11.40
CA LYS A 147 -1.74 -13.99 10.00
C LYS A 147 -0.72 -15.02 9.50
N ASN A 148 0.45 -15.08 10.13
CA ASN A 148 1.56 -15.93 9.73
C ASN A 148 1.79 -17.12 10.65
N GLY A 149 0.77 -17.53 11.42
CA GLY A 149 0.83 -18.74 12.24
C GLY A 149 1.61 -18.58 13.55
N GLY A 150 1.71 -17.35 14.05
CA GLY A 150 2.33 -17.03 15.34
C GLY A 150 3.79 -16.60 15.28
N SER A 151 4.37 -16.44 14.08
CA SER A 151 5.72 -15.92 13.87
C SER A 151 5.74 -14.80 12.84
N LEU A 152 6.72 -13.90 12.96
CA LEU A 152 6.92 -12.85 11.97
C LEU A 152 7.63 -13.43 10.73
N PRO A 153 7.15 -13.10 9.51
CA PRO A 153 7.88 -13.44 8.29
C PRO A 153 9.11 -12.54 8.11
N HIS A 154 9.90 -12.83 7.09
CA HIS A 154 10.77 -11.82 6.50
C HIS A 154 9.94 -10.62 6.02
N ILE A 155 10.40 -9.42 6.34
CA ILE A 155 9.71 -8.17 6.02
C ILE A 155 10.61 -7.36 5.09
N ASN A 156 10.18 -7.18 3.85
CA ASN A 156 10.98 -6.56 2.77
C ASN A 156 11.49 -5.15 3.14
N SER A 157 10.70 -4.37 3.88
CA SER A 157 11.10 -3.03 4.33
C SER A 157 12.35 -3.03 5.20
N PHE A 158 12.47 -3.97 6.13
CA PHE A 158 13.67 -4.11 6.95
C PHE A 158 14.88 -4.52 6.12
N ASP A 159 14.74 -5.52 5.25
CA ASP A 159 15.83 -6.00 4.39
C ASP A 159 16.34 -4.89 3.45
N VAL A 160 15.43 -4.14 2.83
CA VAL A 160 15.78 -3.03 1.93
C VAL A 160 16.40 -1.89 2.72
N LEU A 161 15.86 -1.52 3.87
CA LEU A 161 16.44 -0.45 4.69
C LEU A 161 17.85 -0.83 5.15
N LEU A 162 18.07 -2.08 5.55
CA LEU A 162 19.39 -2.59 5.92
C LEU A 162 20.38 -2.50 4.75
N TYR A 163 19.96 -2.94 3.57
CA TYR A 163 20.76 -2.82 2.34
C TYR A 163 21.13 -1.36 2.02
N LEU A 164 20.18 -0.43 2.15
CA LEU A 164 20.39 0.99 1.87
C LEU A 164 21.33 1.64 2.88
N LEU A 165 21.19 1.32 4.15
CA LEU A 165 22.09 1.79 5.21
C LEU A 165 23.52 1.29 4.98
N GLU A 166 23.69 0.00 4.66
CA GLU A 166 24.98 -0.59 4.30
C GLU A 166 25.59 0.14 3.09
N ARG A 167 24.81 0.35 2.03
CA ARG A 167 25.24 1.05 0.81
C ARG A 167 25.69 2.49 1.09
N LYS A 168 25.06 3.17 2.05
CA LYS A 168 25.38 4.54 2.45
C LYS A 168 26.51 4.65 3.49
N GLY A 169 27.11 3.52 3.90
CA GLY A 169 28.13 3.50 4.95
C GLY A 169 27.60 3.84 6.35
N ARG A 170 26.28 3.79 6.55
CA ARG A 170 25.62 4.11 7.83
C ARG A 170 25.57 2.86 8.72
N TYR A 171 26.75 2.32 9.03
CA TYR A 171 26.84 1.01 9.70
C TYR A 171 26.30 1.01 11.13
N GLU A 172 26.44 2.11 11.87
CA GLU A 172 25.84 2.22 13.21
C GLU A 172 24.31 2.14 13.17
N GLU A 173 23.67 2.84 12.23
CA GLU A 173 22.21 2.75 12.03
C GLU A 173 21.80 1.34 11.62
N ALA A 174 22.59 0.71 10.74
CA ALA A 174 22.34 -0.67 10.29
C ALA A 174 22.43 -1.68 11.44
N LEU A 175 23.43 -1.54 12.32
CA LEU A 175 23.57 -2.38 13.52
C LEU A 175 22.43 -2.15 14.51
N LYS A 176 21.99 -0.90 14.71
CA LYS A 176 20.80 -0.60 15.54
C LYS A 176 19.54 -1.26 14.97
N LEU A 177 19.36 -1.23 13.64
CA LEU A 177 18.25 -1.90 12.98
C LEU A 177 18.30 -3.42 13.19
N ILE A 178 19.48 -4.04 13.04
CA ILE A 178 19.66 -5.48 13.31
C ILE A 178 19.32 -5.81 14.77
N SER A 179 19.83 -5.04 15.73
CA SER A 179 19.51 -5.26 17.15
C SER A 179 18.02 -5.12 17.45
N PHE A 180 17.33 -4.20 16.75
CA PHE A 180 15.87 -4.10 16.82
C PHE A 180 15.18 -5.33 16.25
N MET A 181 15.60 -5.80 15.08
CA MET A 181 15.05 -7.02 14.46
C MET A 181 15.25 -8.25 15.35
N GLU A 182 16.41 -8.39 15.99
CA GLU A 182 16.68 -9.47 16.97
C GLU A 182 15.74 -9.39 18.18
N LYS A 183 15.59 -8.20 18.76
CA LYS A 183 14.70 -7.97 19.91
C LYS A 183 13.26 -8.32 19.57
N GLU A 184 12.79 -7.95 18.38
CA GLU A 184 11.42 -8.18 17.93
C GLU A 184 11.23 -9.54 17.24
N SER A 185 12.27 -10.38 17.15
CA SER A 185 12.25 -11.66 16.45
C SER A 185 11.82 -11.54 14.97
N VAL A 186 12.18 -10.44 14.32
CA VAL A 186 12.04 -10.26 12.86
C VAL A 186 13.18 -11.01 12.17
N PRO A 187 12.91 -12.01 11.29
CA PRO A 187 13.95 -12.70 10.55
C PRO A 187 14.77 -11.77 9.66
N TYR A 188 16.09 -12.01 9.59
CA TYR A 188 17.03 -11.33 8.70
C TYR A 188 18.15 -12.28 8.27
N TYR A 189 18.87 -11.93 7.20
CA TYR A 189 20.02 -12.70 6.71
C TYR A 189 21.26 -12.49 7.60
N GLN A 190 21.77 -13.55 8.23
CA GLN A 190 22.92 -13.47 9.15
C GLN A 190 24.18 -12.95 8.45
N GLU A 191 24.36 -13.30 7.19
CA GLU A 191 25.46 -12.82 6.35
C GLU A 191 25.44 -11.29 6.21
N ALA A 192 24.27 -10.65 6.29
CA ALA A 192 24.18 -9.19 6.28
C ALA A 192 24.79 -8.59 7.56
N LYS A 193 24.50 -9.17 8.73
CA LYS A 193 25.09 -8.74 9.99
C LYS A 193 26.60 -8.88 9.99
N GLU A 194 27.12 -10.03 9.56
CA GLU A 194 28.56 -10.28 9.49
C GLU A 194 29.28 -9.25 8.61
N ARG A 195 28.75 -8.99 7.40
CA ARG A 195 29.30 -7.96 6.50
C ARG A 195 29.29 -6.56 7.12
N ILE A 196 28.18 -6.18 7.75
CA ILE A 196 28.03 -4.85 8.36
C ILE A 196 29.00 -4.69 9.53
N VAL A 197 29.16 -5.70 10.39
CA VAL A 197 30.13 -5.67 11.51
C VAL A 197 31.56 -5.53 10.98
N GLN A 198 31.94 -6.32 9.98
CA GLN A 198 33.29 -6.23 9.39
C GLN A 198 33.56 -4.83 8.81
N LYS A 199 32.58 -4.26 8.09
CA LYS A 199 32.70 -2.91 7.51
C LYS A 199 32.74 -1.83 8.58
N ALA A 200 31.97 -1.95 9.65
CA ALA A 200 31.96 -1.01 10.77
C ALA A 200 33.32 -0.97 11.49
N LEU A 201 33.98 -2.12 11.65
CA LEU A 201 35.31 -2.20 12.27
C LEU A 201 36.44 -1.70 11.36
N SER A 202 36.19 -1.62 10.06
CA SER A 202 37.16 -1.19 9.04
C SER A 202 37.01 0.27 8.61
N SER A 203 36.02 0.98 9.17
CA SER A 203 35.70 2.39 8.86
C SER A 203 36.16 3.29 10.00
#